data_AF-A0A928YMS7-F1
#
_entry.id   AF-A0A928YMS7-F1
#
_cell.length_a   1.000
_cell.length_b   1.000
_cell.length_c   1.000
_cell.angle_alpha   90.00
_cell.angle_beta   90.00
_cell.angle_gamma   90.00
#
_symmetry.space_group_name_H-M   'P 1'
#
loop_
_entity.id
_entity.type
_entity.pdbx_description
1 polymer ?
#
loop_
_entity_poly.entity_id
_entity_poly.type
_entity_poly.pdbx_seq_one_letter_code
_entity_poly.pdbx_strand_id
1 'polypeptide(L)'
;MKTIYKKIITISVLSFSILVGFVVSILLELLSAVFGSVAVLYEKDWFSHGFPIFAAFLVFLILQFNTNAQTLLKEAVQEAGKVVWSGKQAIIAMTVVCCIMLLISGVVLGIFDVVASSTLSYFVN
;
A
#
# COMPACT_ATOMS: atom_id res chain seq x y z
N MET A 1 12.43 21.70 -17.01
CA MET A 1 11.99 20.63 -16.07
C MET A 1 10.70 21.12 -15.41
N LYS A 2 9.54 20.45 -15.62
CA LYS A 2 8.23 20.98 -15.17
C LYS A 2 8.23 21.18 -13.65
N THR A 3 8.15 22.44 -13.20
CA THR A 3 7.98 22.85 -11.79
C THR A 3 6.84 22.13 -11.09
N ILE A 4 5.84 21.70 -11.86
CA ILE A 4 4.70 20.89 -11.42
C ILE A 4 5.13 19.56 -10.77
N TYR A 5 6.11 18.83 -11.34
CA TYR A 5 6.53 17.53 -10.80
C TYR A 5 7.21 17.67 -9.44
N LYS A 6 8.05 18.69 -9.28
CA LYS A 6 8.69 18.98 -7.99
C LYS A 6 7.65 19.25 -6.91
N LYS A 7 6.58 20.00 -7.24
CA LYS A 7 5.48 20.28 -6.31
C LYS A 7 4.70 19.02 -5.94
N ILE A 8 4.38 18.16 -6.92
CA ILE A 8 3.69 16.88 -6.68
C ILE A 8 4.51 15.99 -5.74
N ILE A 9 5.80 15.86 -6.00
CA ILE A 9 6.70 15.03 -5.19
C ILE A 9 6.76 15.56 -3.76
N THR A 10 7.01 16.85 -3.55
CA THR A 10 7.05 17.42 -2.20
C THR A 10 5.73 17.25 -1.44
N ILE A 11 4.58 17.43 -2.11
CA ILE A 11 3.26 17.21 -1.49
C ILE A 11 3.07 15.73 -1.12
N SER A 12 3.48 14.79 -1.97
CA SER A 12 3.37 13.35 -1.71
C SER A 12 4.26 12.88 -0.54
N VAL A 13 5.47 13.43 -0.43
CA VAL A 13 6.39 13.14 0.67
C VAL A 13 5.89 13.76 1.98
N LEU A 14 5.31 14.97 1.90
CA LEU A 14 4.70 15.63 3.05
C LEU A 14 3.51 14.83 3.58
N SER A 15 2.57 14.44 2.73
CA SER A 15 1.39 13.67 3.14
C SER A 15 1.78 12.29 3.69
N PHE A 16 2.76 11.63 3.09
CA PHE A 16 3.31 10.37 3.60
C PHE A 16 3.92 10.53 4.99
N SER A 17 4.70 11.59 5.21
CA SER A 17 5.34 11.86 6.50
C SER A 17 4.32 12.12 7.62
N ILE A 18 3.22 12.83 7.30
CA ILE A 18 2.10 13.04 8.23
C ILE A 18 1.42 11.71 8.58
N LEU A 19 1.17 10.85 7.58
CA LEU A 19 0.61 9.52 7.81
C LEU A 19 1.49 8.67 8.72
N VAL A 20 2.82 8.72 8.54
CA VAL A 20 3.75 8.02 9.42
C VAL A 20 3.66 8.57 10.85
N GLY A 21 3.60 9.88 11.03
CA GLY A 21 3.36 10.49 12.35
C GLY A 21 2.08 9.97 13.00
N PHE A 22 0.99 9.90 12.25
CA PHE A 22 -0.29 9.37 12.73
C PHE A 22 -0.22 7.87 13.11
N VAL A 23 0.49 7.07 12.33
CA VAL A 23 0.72 5.65 12.67
C VAL A 23 1.56 5.53 13.94
N VAL A 24 2.58 6.37 14.11
CA VAL A 24 3.41 6.38 15.33
C VAL A 24 2.59 6.78 16.55
N SER A 25 1.67 7.74 16.45
CA SER A 25 0.78 8.09 17.58
C SER A 25 -0.13 6.93 17.98
N ILE A 26 -0.70 6.21 17.01
CA ILE A 26 -1.51 5.02 17.29
C ILE A 26 -0.64 3.94 17.93
N LEU A 27 0.57 3.73 17.42
CA LEU A 27 1.47 2.72 17.95
C LEU A 27 1.86 3.01 19.41
N LEU A 28 2.08 4.28 19.77
CA LEU A 28 2.36 4.68 21.14
C LEU A 28 1.16 4.46 22.08
N GLU A 29 -0.06 4.73 21.60
CA GLU A 29 -1.29 4.48 22.35
C GLU A 29 -1.50 2.97 22.60
N LEU A 30 -1.25 2.13 21.58
CA LEU A 30 -1.31 0.68 21.74
C LEU A 30 -0.20 0.16 22.68
N LEU A 31 0.98 0.79 22.63
CA LEU A 31 2.11 0.38 23.46
C LEU A 31 1.92 0.79 24.93
N SER A 32 1.32 1.95 25.20
CA SER A 32 0.98 2.38 26.57
C SER A 32 -0.08 1.49 27.20
N ALA A 33 -1.01 0.95 26.40
CA ALA A 33 -2.01 -0.01 26.88
C ALA A 33 -1.40 -1.37 27.31
N VAL A 34 -0.28 -1.78 26.71
CA VAL A 34 0.36 -3.09 26.98
C VAL A 34 1.52 -2.98 27.98
N PHE A 35 2.27 -1.87 27.97
CA PHE A 35 3.46 -1.69 28.80
C PHE A 35 3.30 -0.52 29.78
N GLY A 36 3.22 -0.83 31.08
CA GLY A 36 3.09 0.17 32.14
C GLY A 36 4.23 1.21 32.18
N SER A 37 5.46 0.84 31.80
CA SER A 37 6.58 1.79 31.70
C SER A 37 6.40 2.83 30.59
N VAL A 38 5.69 2.49 29.51
CA VAL A 38 5.38 3.41 28.41
C VAL A 38 4.17 4.27 28.76
N ALA A 39 3.23 3.76 29.56
CA ALA A 39 2.09 4.53 30.07
C ALA A 39 2.51 5.76 30.88
N VAL A 40 3.48 5.62 31.78
CA VAL A 40 4.03 6.74 32.58
C VAL A 40 4.70 7.81 31.71
N LEU A 41 5.30 7.41 30.58
CA LEU A 41 5.91 8.33 29.62
C LEU A 41 4.85 8.99 28.72
N TYR A 42 3.78 8.27 28.39
CA TYR A 42 2.66 8.76 27.59
C TYR A 42 1.80 9.80 28.32
N GLU A 43 1.72 9.71 29.66
CA GLU A 43 1.05 10.73 30.49
C GLU A 43 1.68 12.13 30.37
N LYS A 44 2.91 12.24 29.86
CA LYS A 44 3.53 13.54 29.59
C LYS A 44 3.09 14.04 28.20
N ASP A 45 2.36 15.16 28.18
CA ASP A 45 1.86 15.80 26.94
C ASP A 45 2.94 15.99 25.87
N TRP A 46 4.17 16.32 26.30
CA TRP A 46 5.32 16.49 25.41
C TRP A 46 5.70 15.21 24.65
N PHE A 47 5.60 14.04 25.30
CA PHE A 47 5.97 12.77 24.69
C PHE A 47 4.85 12.20 23.82
N SER A 48 3.60 12.32 24.28
CA SER A 48 2.41 11.86 23.55
C SER A 48 2.24 12.56 22.20
N HIS A 49 2.47 13.88 22.13
CA HIS A 49 2.30 14.64 20.89
C HIS A 49 3.61 15.01 20.19
N GLY A 50 4.69 15.27 20.95
CA GLY A 50 5.96 15.70 20.38
C GLY A 50 6.69 14.57 19.65
N PHE A 51 6.63 13.34 20.15
CA PHE A 51 7.33 12.22 19.54
C PHE A 51 6.78 11.84 18.14
N PRO A 52 5.45 11.72 17.94
CA PRO A 52 4.88 11.48 16.60
C PRO A 52 5.22 12.58 15.59
N ILE A 53 5.17 13.84 16.01
CA ILE A 53 5.48 15.00 15.14
C ILE A 53 6.96 15.01 14.78
N PHE A 54 7.85 14.74 15.76
CA PHE A 54 9.28 14.65 15.52
C PHE A 54 9.62 13.49 14.57
N ALA A 55 8.99 12.32 14.76
CA ALA A 55 9.15 11.18 13.87
C ALA A 55 8.71 11.52 12.42
N ALA A 56 7.55 12.17 12.25
CA ALA A 56 7.09 12.63 10.95
C ALA A 56 8.08 13.60 10.28
N PHE A 57 8.60 14.56 11.03
CA PHE A 57 9.57 15.52 10.53
C PHE A 57 10.89 14.85 10.11
N LEU A 58 11.37 13.89 10.90
CA LEU A 58 12.60 13.16 10.63
C LEU A 58 12.45 12.33 9.34
N VAL A 59 11.33 11.62 9.18
CA VAL A 59 11.00 10.86 7.97
C VAL A 59 10.93 11.78 6.74
N PHE A 60 10.31 12.96 6.89
CA PHE A 60 10.27 13.96 5.83
C PHE A 60 11.67 14.38 5.38
N LEU A 61 12.56 14.71 6.33
CA LEU A 61 13.93 15.11 6.00
C LEU A 61 14.72 13.98 5.32
N ILE A 62 14.62 12.75 5.83
CA ILE A 62 15.30 11.59 5.23
C ILE A 62 14.86 11.40 3.78
N LEU A 63 13.55 11.40 3.51
CA LEU A 63 13.04 11.24 2.14
C LEU A 63 13.37 12.44 1.24
N GLN A 64 13.45 13.64 1.81
CA GLN A 64 13.73 14.86 1.05
C GLN A 64 15.21 14.97 0.64
N PHE A 65 16.13 14.54 1.50
CA PHE A 65 17.57 14.59 1.22
C PHE A 65 18.12 13.34 0.53
N ASN A 66 17.39 12.22 0.56
CA ASN A 66 17.81 11.00 -0.12
C ASN A 66 17.65 11.14 -1.64
N THR A 67 18.78 11.24 -2.35
CA THR A 67 18.83 11.39 -3.81
C THR A 67 18.19 10.21 -4.54
N ASN A 68 18.38 8.98 -4.05
CA ASN A 68 17.79 7.78 -4.63
C ASN A 68 16.26 7.77 -4.49
N ALA A 69 15.75 8.19 -3.34
CA ALA A 69 14.30 8.31 -3.14
C ALA A 69 13.70 9.37 -4.09
N GLN A 70 14.40 10.50 -4.24
CA GLN A 70 13.96 11.58 -5.13
C GLN A 70 14.03 11.22 -6.61
N THR A 71 14.97 10.38 -7.06
CA THR A 71 15.01 9.89 -8.44
C THR A 71 13.87 8.93 -8.71
N LEU A 72 13.61 7.97 -7.81
CA LEU A 72 12.49 7.03 -7.93
C LEU A 72 11.14 7.75 -7.99
N LEU A 73 10.92 8.75 -7.14
CA LEU A 73 9.68 9.53 -7.15
C LEU A 73 9.50 10.32 -8.45
N LYS A 74 10.59 10.84 -9.05
CA LYS A 74 10.54 11.51 -10.35
C LYS A 74 10.16 10.55 -11.47
N GLU A 75 10.76 9.37 -11.50
CA GLU A 75 10.43 8.32 -12.47
C GLU A 75 8.98 7.88 -12.32
N ALA A 76 8.52 7.62 -11.09
CA ALA A 76 7.13 7.24 -10.82
C ALA A 76 6.12 8.29 -11.31
N VAL A 77 6.36 9.59 -11.06
CA VAL A 77 5.48 10.66 -11.54
C VAL A 77 5.53 10.79 -13.07
N GLN A 78 6.71 10.57 -13.67
CA GLN A 78 6.85 10.58 -15.12
C GLN A 78 6.09 9.43 -15.78
N GLU A 79 6.16 8.21 -15.22
CA GLU A 79 5.41 7.06 -15.72
C GLU A 79 3.91 7.20 -15.45
N ALA A 80 3.52 7.71 -14.27
CA ALA A 80 2.11 8.01 -13.96
C ALA A 80 1.52 9.03 -14.96
N GLY A 81 2.31 9.99 -15.43
CA GLY A 81 1.90 10.92 -16.49
C GLY A 81 1.69 10.29 -17.87
N LYS A 82 2.25 9.10 -18.12
CA LYS A 82 2.02 8.32 -19.35
C LYS A 82 0.80 7.41 -19.23
N VAL A 83 0.29 7.17 -18.03
CA VAL A 83 -0.91 6.37 -17.82
C VAL A 83 -2.11 7.12 -18.38
N VAL A 84 -2.51 6.74 -19.58
CA VAL A 84 -3.78 7.13 -20.17
C VAL A 84 -4.88 6.35 -19.46
N TRP A 85 -5.69 7.07 -18.68
CA TRP A 85 -6.90 6.51 -18.08
C TRP A 85 -7.80 5.98 -19.19
N SER A 86 -7.95 4.66 -19.23
CA SER A 86 -8.70 3.99 -20.27
C SER A 86 -10.17 4.43 -20.25
N GLY A 87 -10.75 4.66 -21.42
CA GLY A 87 -12.17 5.01 -21.53
C GLY A 87 -13.08 3.87 -21.03
N LYS A 88 -14.32 4.21 -20.67
CA LYS A 88 -15.32 3.24 -20.15
C LYS A 88 -15.43 1.98 -21.01
N GLN A 89 -15.35 2.13 -22.33
CA GLN A 89 -15.43 1.01 -23.28
C GLN A 89 -14.27 0.01 -23.12
N ALA A 90 -13.04 0.49 -22.94
CA ALA A 90 -11.87 -0.38 -22.75
C ALA A 90 -11.94 -1.13 -21.40
N ILE A 91 -12.46 -0.47 -20.36
CA ILE A 91 -12.67 -1.10 -19.04
C ILE A 91 -13.68 -2.24 -19.15
N ILE A 92 -14.81 -2.02 -19.84
CA ILE A 92 -15.83 -3.04 -20.04
C ILE A 92 -15.26 -4.20 -20.87
N ALA A 93 -14.55 -3.91 -21.95
CA ALA A 93 -13.93 -4.95 -22.78
C ALA A 93 -12.96 -5.84 -21.98
N MET A 94 -12.08 -5.23 -21.18
CA MET A 94 -11.13 -5.98 -20.34
C MET A 94 -11.84 -6.83 -19.28
N THR A 95 -12.90 -6.32 -18.68
CA THR A 95 -13.67 -7.04 -17.66
C THR A 95 -14.37 -8.27 -18.27
N VAL A 96 -14.99 -8.13 -19.44
CA VAL A 96 -15.63 -9.25 -20.14
C VAL A 96 -14.62 -10.34 -20.49
N VAL A 97 -13.44 -9.96 -20.99
CA VAL A 97 -12.35 -10.92 -21.28
C VAL A 97 -11.92 -11.66 -20.01
N CYS A 98 -11.77 -10.94 -18.90
CA CYS A 98 -11.41 -11.54 -17.60
C CYS A 98 -12.48 -12.55 -17.13
N CYS A 99 -13.76 -12.22 -17.26
CA CYS A 99 -14.87 -13.12 -16.92
C CYS A 99 -14.86 -14.40 -17.77
N ILE A 100 -14.61 -14.29 -19.08
CA ILE A 100 -14.55 -15.45 -19.98
C ILE A 100 -13.36 -16.36 -19.60
N MET A 101 -12.18 -15.77 -19.37
CA MET A 101 -10.99 -16.53 -18.99
C MET A 101 -11.15 -17.24 -17.64
N LEU A 102 -11.81 -16.60 -16.68
CA LEU A 102 -12.20 -17.20 -15.40
C LEU A 102 -13.17 -18.37 -15.58
N LEU A 103 -14.18 -18.23 -16.44
CA LEU A 103 -15.14 -19.31 -16.74
C LEU A 103 -14.43 -20.55 -17.31
N ILE A 104 -13.55 -20.36 -18.28
CA ILE A 104 -12.79 -21.45 -18.90
C ILE A 104 -11.90 -22.13 -17.84
N SER A 105 -11.19 -21.34 -17.04
CA SER A 105 -10.33 -21.86 -15.97
C SER A 105 -11.13 -22.66 -14.94
N GLY A 106 -12.31 -22.17 -14.57
CA GLY A 106 -13.23 -22.85 -13.67
C GLY A 106 -13.75 -24.18 -14.23
N VAL A 107 -14.09 -24.23 -15.52
CA VAL A 107 -14.54 -25.48 -16.17
C VAL A 107 -13.43 -26.52 -16.20
N VAL A 108 -12.20 -26.13 -16.56
CA VAL A 108 -11.06 -27.05 -16.61
C VAL A 108 -10.74 -27.62 -15.23
N LEU A 109 -10.66 -26.76 -14.22
CA LEU A 109 -10.45 -27.19 -12.83
C LEU A 109 -11.59 -28.07 -12.32
N GLY A 110 -12.85 -27.73 -12.65
CA GLY A 110 -14.01 -28.54 -12.27
C GLY A 110 -13.98 -29.94 -12.86
N ILE A 111 -13.59 -30.09 -14.13
CA ILE A 111 -13.42 -31.41 -14.75
C ILE A 111 -12.29 -32.18 -14.08
N PHE A 112 -11.17 -31.52 -13.80
CA PHE A 112 -10.04 -32.15 -13.11
C PHE A 112 -10.43 -32.67 -11.73
N ASP A 113 -11.18 -31.89 -10.95
CA ASP A 113 -11.67 -32.29 -9.62
C ASP A 113 -12.61 -33.50 -9.68
N VAL A 114 -13.49 -33.57 -10.68
CA VAL A 114 -14.39 -34.71 -10.88
C VAL A 114 -13.61 -35.99 -11.25
N VAL A 115 -12.59 -35.87 -12.10
CA VAL A 115 -11.73 -37.02 -12.46
C VAL A 115 -10.89 -37.48 -11.27
N ALA A 116 -10.31 -36.53 -10.52
CA ALA A 116 -9.51 -36.82 -9.34
C ALA A 116 -10.34 -37.51 -8.25
N SER A 117 -11.54 -37.02 -7.97
CA SER A 117 -12.46 -37.64 -6.99
C SER A 117 -12.92 -39.03 -7.41
N SER A 118 -13.23 -39.22 -8.70
CA SER A 118 -13.60 -40.53 -9.24
C SER A 118 -12.45 -41.54 -9.13
N THR A 119 -11.22 -41.13 -9.45
CA THR A 119 -10.03 -41.99 -9.35
C THR A 119 -9.72 -42.37 -7.91
N LEU A 120 -9.83 -41.43 -6.96
CA LEU A 120 -9.64 -41.70 -5.54
C LEU A 120 -10.67 -42.69 -5.00
N SER A 121 -11.95 -42.55 -5.40
CA SER A 121 -13.00 -43.48 -4.95
C SER A 121 -12.78 -44.92 -5.40
N TYR A 122 -12.08 -45.12 -6.53
CA TYR A 122 -11.74 -46.44 -7.05
C TYR A 122 -10.49 -47.06 -6.37
N PHE A 123 -9.63 -46.23 -5.77
CA PHE A 123 -8.42 -46.70 -5.08
C PHE A 123 -8.64 -46.94 -3.58
N VAL A 124 -9.59 -46.23 -2.98
CA VAL A 124 -9.94 -46.32 -1.55
C VAL A 124 -10.92 -47.46 -1.26
N ASN A 125 -11.66 -47.93 -2.27
CA ASN A 125 -12.56 -49.08 -2.20
C ASN A 125 -11.91 -50.30 -2.84
#